data_AF-A0A9D2PA42-F1
#
_entry.id   AF-A0A9D2PA42-F1
#
_cell.length_a   1.000
_cell.length_b   1.000
_cell.length_c   1.000
_cell.angle_alpha   90.00
_cell.angle_beta   90.00
_cell.angle_gamma   90.00
#
_symmetry.space_group_name_H-M   'P 1'
#
loop_
_entity.id
_entity.type
_entity.pdbx_description
1 polymer ?
#
loop_
_entity_poly.entity_id
_entity_poly.type
_entity_poly.pdbx_seq_one_letter_code
_entity_poly.pdbx_strand_id
1 'polypeptide(L)'
;MTEQTILLLCLFGALAATLGLYFLKAFKQTMYQGDERWQAIQLKAEAAANATNWLLLFVLLGATVFAGGETTLTLNRIGTLYMIYFGFRNLVELTAVLFFDRQL
;
A
#
# COMPACT_ATOMS: atom_id res chain seq x y z
N MET A 1 10.11 0.49 -22.75
CA MET A 1 10.16 -0.35 -21.54
C MET A 1 9.25 -1.54 -21.75
N THR A 2 9.65 -2.74 -21.35
CA THR A 2 8.78 -3.94 -21.43
C THR A 2 7.81 -3.98 -20.25
N GLU A 3 6.68 -4.69 -20.39
CA GLU A 3 5.71 -4.90 -19.29
C GLU A 3 6.39 -5.41 -18.02
N GLN A 4 7.32 -6.35 -18.17
CA GLN A 4 8.06 -6.93 -17.06
C GLN A 4 8.92 -5.92 -16.30
N THR A 5 9.59 -5.00 -17.01
CA THR A 5 10.35 -3.92 -16.36
C THR A 5 9.44 -3.01 -15.54
N ILE A 6 8.25 -2.69 -16.07
CA ILE A 6 7.27 -1.84 -15.37
C ILE A 6 6.77 -2.54 -14.10
N LEU A 7 6.39 -3.81 -14.19
CA LEU A 7 5.93 -4.59 -13.04
C LEU A 7 7.02 -4.71 -11.96
N LEU A 8 8.28 -4.92 -12.35
CA LEU A 8 9.40 -4.97 -11.41
C LEU A 8 9.62 -3.65 -10.69
N LEU A 9 9.53 -2.51 -11.40
CA LEU A 9 9.62 -1.19 -10.77
C LEU A 9 8.46 -0.96 -9.78
N CYS A 10 7.24 -1.35 -10.14
CA CYS A 10 6.09 -1.29 -9.23
C CYS A 10 6.29 -2.15 -7.98
N LEU A 11 6.80 -3.38 -8.13
CA LEU A 11 7.10 -4.26 -7.01
C LEU A 11 8.19 -3.70 -6.09
N PHE A 12 9.24 -3.10 -6.66
CA PHE A 12 10.28 -2.46 -5.87
C PHE A 12 9.72 -1.27 -5.08
N GLY A 13 8.87 -0.45 -5.70
CA GLY A 13 8.16 0.64 -5.01
C GLY A 13 7.23 0.13 -3.91
N ALA A 14 6.47 -0.93 -4.17
CA ALA A 14 5.60 -1.59 -3.19
C ALA A 14 6.38 -2.10 -1.97
N LEU A 15 7.55 -2.70 -2.20
CA LEU A 15 8.45 -3.17 -1.16
C LEU A 15 9.02 -2.01 -0.34
N ALA A 16 9.50 -0.95 -1.00
CA ALA A 16 10.02 0.24 -0.33
C ALA A 16 8.97 0.92 0.55
N ALA A 17 7.74 1.08 0.04
CA ALA A 17 6.63 1.65 0.82
C ALA A 17 6.28 0.78 2.04
N THR A 18 6.24 -0.54 1.86
CA THR A 18 5.94 -1.49 2.93
C THR A 18 7.00 -1.42 4.03
N LEU A 19 8.28 -1.54 3.67
CA LEU A 19 9.38 -1.44 4.65
C LEU A 19 9.38 -0.07 5.34
N GLY A 20 9.23 1.01 4.57
CA GLY A 20 9.16 2.37 5.11
C GLY A 20 8.05 2.55 6.14
N LEU A 21 6.86 2.00 5.87
CA LEU A 21 5.73 2.01 6.81
C LEU A 21 6.06 1.30 8.11
N TYR A 22 6.56 0.08 8.04
CA TYR A 22 6.87 -0.71 9.24
C TYR A 22 8.00 -0.09 10.06
N PHE A 23 9.07 0.40 9.40
CA PHE A 23 10.14 1.12 10.10
C PHE A 23 9.63 2.39 10.77
N LEU A 24 8.83 3.20 10.08
CA LEU A 24 8.26 4.42 10.64
C LEU A 24 7.37 4.11 11.84
N LYS A 25 6.49 3.10 11.72
CA LYS A 25 5.61 2.68 12.81
C LYS A 25 6.39 2.22 14.03
N ALA A 26 7.42 1.39 13.84
CA ALA A 26 8.26 0.90 14.92
C ALA A 26 8.98 2.07 15.62
N PHE A 27 9.56 2.99 14.85
CA PHE A 27 10.23 4.17 15.39
C PHE A 27 9.27 5.05 16.19
N LYS A 28 8.10 5.37 15.62
CA LYS A 28 7.08 6.20 16.28
C LYS A 28 6.51 5.53 17.52
N GLN A 29 6.33 4.22 17.52
CA GLN A 29 5.90 3.48 18.70
C GLN A 29 6.89 3.61 19.86
N THR A 30 8.20 3.71 19.60
CA THR A 30 9.20 4.00 20.64
C THR A 30 9.19 5.46 21.09
N MET A 31 8.91 6.39 20.18
CA MET A 31 8.88 7.83 20.47
C MET A 31 7.67 8.24 21.32
N TYR A 32 6.50 7.68 21.04
CA TYR A 32 5.23 8.00 21.71
C TYR A 32 4.87 6.96 22.79
N GLN A 33 5.86 6.32 23.42
CA GLN A 33 5.61 5.30 24.44
C GLN A 33 4.73 5.86 25.58
N GLY A 34 3.58 5.23 25.80
CA GLY A 34 2.63 5.62 26.84
C GLY A 34 1.70 6.78 26.44
N ASP A 35 1.71 7.23 25.18
CA ASP A 35 0.83 8.29 24.68
C ASP A 35 -0.27 7.72 23.74
N GLU A 36 -1.52 8.08 24.00
CA GLU A 36 -2.69 7.70 23.20
C GLU A 36 -2.69 8.34 21.81
N ARG A 37 -1.95 9.44 21.63
CA ARG A 37 -1.86 10.14 20.34
C ARG A 37 -1.39 9.24 19.21
N TRP A 38 -0.44 8.34 19.50
CA TRP A 38 0.06 7.40 18.49
C TRP A 38 -1.01 6.42 18.04
N GLN A 39 -1.86 5.93 18.96
CA GLN A 39 -2.99 5.08 18.60
C GLN A 39 -4.01 5.83 17.74
N ALA A 40 -4.29 7.11 18.06
CA ALA A 40 -5.18 7.94 17.26
C ALA A 40 -4.64 8.20 15.84
N ILE A 41 -3.34 8.45 15.69
CA ILE A 41 -2.67 8.60 14.38
C ILE A 41 -2.76 7.29 13.59
N GLN A 42 -2.45 6.15 14.22
CA GLN A 42 -2.55 4.85 13.57
C GLN A 42 -3.97 4.56 13.08
N LEU A 43 -4.98 4.82 13.92
CA LEU A 43 -6.38 4.58 13.56
C LEU A 43 -6.81 5.41 12.36
N LYS A 44 -6.44 6.70 12.31
CA LYS A 44 -6.76 7.57 11.17
C LYS A 44 -6.02 7.16 9.90
N ALA A 45 -4.74 6.78 10.02
CA ALA A 45 -3.96 6.31 8.89
C ALA A 45 -4.49 4.99 8.32
N GLU A 46 -4.86 4.05 9.19
CA GLU A 46 -5.46 2.78 8.79
C GLU A 46 -6.84 2.99 8.18
N ALA A 47 -7.66 3.90 8.72
CA ALA A 47 -8.94 4.27 8.13
C ALA A 47 -8.77 4.85 6.71
N ALA A 48 -7.77 5.71 6.49
CA ALA A 48 -7.46 6.24 5.16
C ALA A 48 -7.04 5.12 4.19
N ALA A 49 -6.14 4.23 4.62
CA ALA A 49 -5.72 3.09 3.82
C ALA A 49 -6.89 2.15 3.50
N ASN A 50 -7.77 1.90 4.47
CA ASN A 50 -8.94 1.05 4.27
C ASN A 50 -10.00 1.70 3.37
N ALA A 51 -10.17 3.02 3.41
CA ALA A 51 -11.05 3.73 2.47
C ALA A 51 -10.56 3.57 1.02
N THR A 52 -9.25 3.54 0.80
CA THR A 52 -8.69 3.30 -0.54
C THR A 52 -8.79 1.85 -1.01
N ASN A 53 -9.08 0.90 -0.11
CA ASN A 53 -9.16 -0.53 -0.41
C ASN A 53 -10.19 -0.82 -1.53
N TRP A 54 -11.40 -0.27 -1.40
CA TRP A 54 -12.46 -0.44 -2.40
C TRP A 54 -12.07 0.10 -3.78
N LEU A 55 -11.46 1.29 -3.82
CA LEU A 55 -10.99 1.91 -5.06
C LEU A 55 -9.91 1.06 -5.72
N LEU A 56 -8.99 0.53 -4.93
CA LEU A 56 -7.89 -0.31 -5.43
C LEU A 56 -8.37 -1.67 -5.94
N LEU A 57 -9.39 -2.26 -5.32
CA LEU A 57 -10.02 -3.49 -5.82
C LEU A 57 -10.71 -3.27 -7.18
N PHE A 58 -11.38 -2.13 -7.38
CA PHE A 58 -11.96 -1.77 -8.67
C PHE A 58 -10.90 -1.57 -9.75
N VAL A 59 -9.77 -0.93 -9.42
CA VAL A 59 -8.63 -0.77 -10.34
C VAL A 59 -8.02 -2.12 -10.71
N LEU A 60 -7.88 -3.03 -9.74
CA LEU A 60 -7.37 -4.39 -9.96
C LEU A 60 -8.27 -5.18 -10.92
N LEU A 61 -9.58 -5.18 -10.68
CA LEU A 61 -10.57 -5.83 -11.54
C LEU A 61 -10.58 -5.22 -12.94
N GLY A 62 -10.59 -3.89 -13.04
CA GLY A 62 -10.52 -3.17 -14.31
C GLY A 62 -9.27 -3.54 -15.10
N ALA A 63 -8.09 -3.55 -14.47
CA ALA A 63 -6.84 -3.93 -15.12
C ALA A 63 -6.88 -5.34 -15.72
N THR A 64 -7.55 -6.29 -15.05
CA THR A 64 -7.72 -7.66 -15.60
C THR A 64 -8.69 -7.73 -16.78
N VAL A 65 -9.73 -6.88 -16.78
CA VAL A 65 -10.74 -6.85 -17.85
C VAL A 65 -10.23 -6.15 -19.11
N PHE A 66 -9.49 -5.05 -18.97
CA PHE A 66 -8.97 -4.26 -20.10
C PHE A 66 -7.67 -4.80 -20.71
N ALA A 67 -7.02 -5.78 -20.09
CA ALA A 67 -5.79 -6.39 -20.60
C ALA A 67 -5.97 -7.29 -21.84
N GLY A 68 -7.19 -7.43 -22.38
CA GLY A 68 -7.48 -7.83 -23.76
C GLY A 68 -6.80 -9.10 -24.29
N GLY A 69 -7.55 -10.21 -24.36
CA GLY A 69 -7.25 -11.37 -25.20
C GLY A 69 -6.25 -12.37 -24.60
N GLU A 70 -6.74 -13.54 -24.20
CA GLU A 70 -5.93 -14.69 -23.76
C GLU A 70 -4.96 -14.45 -22.58
N THR A 71 -5.23 -13.46 -21.73
CA THR A 71 -4.49 -13.35 -20.47
C THR A 71 -4.94 -14.47 -19.53
N THR A 72 -4.25 -15.61 -19.57
CA THR A 72 -4.38 -16.64 -18.55
C THR A 72 -4.09 -16.00 -17.19
N LEU A 73 -5.12 -15.90 -16.34
CA LEU A 73 -5.01 -15.51 -14.94
C LEU A 73 -4.23 -16.59 -14.19
N THR A 74 -2.91 -16.58 -14.35
CA THR A 74 -2.03 -17.48 -13.62
C THR A 74 -1.91 -16.98 -12.17
N LEU A 75 -1.71 -17.91 -11.23
CA LEU A 75 -1.45 -17.58 -9.83
C LEU A 75 -0.30 -16.59 -9.67
N ASN A 76 0.72 -16.68 -10.53
CA ASN A 76 1.85 -15.77 -10.52
C ASN A 76 1.44 -14.32 -10.85
N ARG A 77 0.57 -14.12 -11.86
CA ARG A 77 0.10 -12.79 -12.25
C ARG A 77 -0.83 -12.20 -11.19
N ILE A 78 -1.72 -13.00 -10.62
CA ILE A 78 -2.59 -12.61 -9.50
C ILE A 78 -1.73 -12.21 -8.29
N GLY A 79 -0.73 -13.02 -7.93
CA GLY A 79 0.17 -12.75 -6.82
C GLY A 79 0.96 -11.45 -7.01
N THR A 80 1.47 -11.22 -8.22
CA THR A 80 2.19 -9.99 -8.58
C THR A 80 1.30 -8.77 -8.43
N LEU A 81 0.09 -8.80 -8.99
CA LEU A 81 -0.85 -7.70 -8.90
C LEU A 81 -1.31 -7.46 -7.45
N TYR A 82 -1.52 -8.52 -6.68
CA TYR A 82 -1.85 -8.45 -5.26
C TYR A 82 -0.73 -7.80 -4.44
N MET A 83 0.54 -8.14 -4.70
CA MET A 83 1.68 -7.50 -4.03
C MET A 83 1.77 -6.01 -4.34
N ILE A 84 1.53 -5.62 -5.59
CA ILE A 84 1.49 -4.21 -6.00
C ILE A 84 0.35 -3.49 -5.29
N TYR A 85 -0.84 -4.09 -5.29
CA TYR A 85 -2.02 -3.59 -4.57
C TYR A 85 -1.71 -3.37 -3.08
N PHE A 86 -1.10 -4.37 -2.42
CA PHE A 86 -0.76 -4.31 -1.00
C PHE A 86 0.27 -3.21 -0.72
N GLY A 87 1.28 -3.08 -1.57
CA GLY A 87 2.26 -2.00 -1.46
C GLY A 87 1.66 -0.61 -1.62
N PHE A 88 0.69 -0.44 -2.52
CA PHE A 88 0.01 0.85 -2.70
C PHE A 88 -0.86 1.20 -1.48
N ARG A 89 -1.59 0.22 -0.91
CA ARG A 89 -2.29 0.41 0.37
C ARG A 89 -1.33 0.86 1.47
N ASN A 90 -0.16 0.23 1.59
CA ASN A 90 0.84 0.60 2.58
C ASN A 90 1.44 1.99 2.32
N LEU A 91 1.56 2.42 1.06
CA LEU A 91 1.97 3.77 0.71
C LEU A 91 0.94 4.81 1.16
N VAL A 92 -0.35 4.55 0.94
CA VAL A 92 -1.44 5.41 1.44
C VAL A 92 -1.36 5.52 2.96
N GLU A 93 -1.18 4.39 3.65
CA GLU A 93 -1.04 4.39 5.10
C GLU A 93 0.20 5.18 5.55
N LEU A 94 1.34 4.98 4.90
CA LEU A 94 2.60 5.66 5.22
C LEU A 94 2.45 7.18 5.09
N THR A 95 1.86 7.64 3.98
CA THR A 95 1.61 9.06 3.76
C THR A 95 0.61 9.63 4.76
N ALA A 96 -0.43 8.87 5.12
CA ALA A 96 -1.39 9.27 6.13
C ALA A 96 -0.77 9.36 7.54
N VAL A 97 0.08 8.42 7.94
CA VAL A 97 0.84 8.50 9.20
C VAL A 97 1.66 9.79 9.22
N LEU A 98 2.45 10.07 8.17
CA LEU A 98 3.28 11.28 8.11
C LEU A 98 2.45 12.57 8.10
N PHE A 99 1.25 12.54 7.54
CA PHE A 99 0.35 13.69 7.51
C PHE A 99 -0.28 13.96 8.87
N PHE A 100 -0.88 12.95 9.51
CA PHE A 100 -1.55 13.10 10.81
C PHE A 100 -0.56 13.34 11.94
N ASP A 101 0.64 12.78 11.87
CA ASP A 101 1.74 13.04 12.81
C ASP A 101 2.19 14.50 12.81
N ARG A 102 1.97 15.25 11.72
CA ARG A 102 2.23 16.71 11.69
C ARG A 102 1.07 17.55 12.21
N GLN A 103 -0.12 16.97 12.31
CA GLN A 103 -1.34 17.70 12.69
C GLN A 103 -1.76 17.52 14.15
N LEU A 104 -1.34 16.42 14.80
CA LEU A 104 -1.72 16.00 16.16
C LEU A 104 -0.52 16.06 17.12
#